data_AF-A0A7S3Q6W9-F1
#
_entry.id   AF-A0A7S3Q6W9-F1
#
_cell.length_a   1.000
_cell.length_b   1.000
_cell.length_c   1.000
_cell.angle_alpha   90.00
_cell.angle_beta   90.00
_cell.angle_gamma   90.00
#
_symmetry.space_group_name_H-M   'P 1'
#
loop_
_entity.id
_entity.type
_entity.pdbx_description
1 polymer ?
#
loop_
_entity_poly.entity_id
_entity_poly.type
_entity_poly.pdbx_seq_one_letter_code
_entity_poly.pdbx_strand_id
1 'polypeptide(L)'
;HNIIATNMSRHLDASSGNVDADEQNLKRKCIDYHTGALVDVCSRLYKSRRSCDAIYAQPHSSYLRLNALPITSLPNAIHSNAFLTHMAHVTRAKNSSPVMTLSFTPGGRRLLTGNQEGEFTLWDGVNFSFELIMSAHDTSFRCMEWSHNQNYLLTSDASGNIKYWSPSIAPVQSIDAHGGQAIHAVSFSPSDTKFVSCGDDSTVRVWDWAERREERVLEGHGWDVKTVSYHPRSSLICSGSKDNLVKLWDPRSGAGLSTLHGHKNTVTKVSWNDNGNWLLTGSRDQLIKVYDIRAMKEMCSLKGHHKEVTSIAWHPLYESVFASGGMDGTLMYWNIGPKGSEEPGARIPFAHDMAIWSMGE
;
A
#
# COMPACT_ATOMS: atom_id res chain seq x y z
N HIS A 1 5.85 1.46 6.62
CA HIS A 1 5.40 0.94 7.94
C HIS A 1 4.19 0.08 7.59
N ASN A 2 4.33 -1.24 7.43
CA ASN A 2 3.30 -1.99 6.69
C ASN A 2 2.61 -2.94 7.66
N ILE A 3 1.41 -2.57 8.09
CA ILE A 3 0.53 -3.42 8.90
C ILE A 3 -0.70 -3.71 8.07
N ILE A 4 -0.92 -5.00 7.85
CA ILE A 4 -1.99 -5.55 7.03
C ILE A 4 -3.12 -5.91 8.00
N ALA A 5 -4.27 -5.24 7.87
CA ALA A 5 -5.44 -5.52 8.69
C ALA A 5 -6.25 -6.67 8.08
N THR A 6 -6.64 -7.67 8.87
CA THR A 6 -8.02 -8.23 8.90
C THR A 6 -8.20 -9.43 9.82
N ASN A 7 -9.48 -9.58 10.20
CA ASN A 7 -10.23 -10.65 10.86
C ASN A 7 -9.65 -12.06 10.90
N MET A 8 -9.59 -12.62 12.11
CA MET A 8 -9.61 -14.05 12.32
C MET A 8 -10.15 -14.42 13.70
N SER A 9 -11.14 -15.30 13.70
CA SER A 9 -11.77 -15.93 14.85
C SER A 9 -11.09 -17.25 15.18
N ARG A 10 -10.68 -17.44 16.44
CA ARG A 10 -10.56 -18.78 17.01
C ARG A 10 -11.24 -18.83 18.38
N HIS A 11 -12.23 -19.70 18.45
CA HIS A 11 -12.79 -20.26 19.66
C HIS A 11 -11.66 -20.78 20.55
N LEU A 12 -11.63 -20.31 21.80
CA LEU A 12 -11.02 -21.03 22.90
C LEU A 12 -12.14 -21.26 23.91
N ASP A 13 -12.37 -22.55 24.16
CA ASP A 13 -13.41 -23.07 25.02
C ASP A 13 -13.36 -22.47 26.41
N ALA A 14 -14.53 -22.04 26.88
CA ALA A 14 -14.75 -21.58 28.24
C ALA A 14 -14.70 -22.78 29.20
N SER A 15 -13.60 -22.92 29.95
CA SER A 15 -13.61 -23.66 31.21
C SER A 15 -13.67 -22.67 32.37
N SER A 16 -14.80 -22.74 33.08
CA SER A 16 -15.17 -22.02 34.29
C SER A 16 -14.06 -21.89 35.35
N GLY A 17 -13.87 -20.69 35.89
CA GLY A 17 -13.08 -20.48 37.11
C GLY A 17 -12.95 -19.02 37.51
N ASN A 18 -13.82 -18.61 38.46
CA ASN A 18 -13.77 -17.48 39.38
C ASN A 18 -13.30 -16.08 38.93
N VAL A 19 -14.26 -15.17 39.09
CA VAL A 19 -14.15 -13.71 39.12
C VAL A 19 -13.27 -13.30 40.31
N ASP A 20 -12.10 -12.75 40.03
CA ASP A 20 -11.40 -11.84 40.93
C ASP A 20 -11.08 -10.55 40.16
N ALA A 21 -11.66 -9.46 40.65
CA ALA A 21 -11.51 -8.12 40.13
C ALA A 21 -10.17 -7.52 40.58
N ASP A 22 -9.09 -7.96 39.93
CA ASP A 22 -7.89 -7.15 39.82
C ASP A 22 -7.94 -6.43 38.47
N GLU A 23 -8.09 -5.10 38.48
CA GLU A 23 -7.74 -4.25 37.34
C GLU A 23 -6.23 -4.38 37.08
N GLN A 24 -5.81 -5.52 36.53
CA GLN A 24 -4.54 -5.63 35.87
C GLN A 24 -4.59 -4.65 34.71
N ASN A 25 -3.90 -3.51 34.88
CA ASN A 25 -3.54 -2.61 33.79
C ASN A 25 -3.00 -3.45 32.63
N LEU A 26 -3.87 -3.80 31.69
CA LEU A 26 -3.54 -4.66 30.56
C LEU A 26 -2.52 -3.92 29.72
N LYS A 27 -1.24 -4.26 29.90
CA LYS A 27 -0.15 -3.77 29.07
C LYS A 27 -0.42 -4.25 27.65
N ARG A 28 -0.89 -3.36 26.80
CA ARG A 28 -1.15 -3.64 25.39
C ARG A 28 0.17 -3.88 24.67
N LYS A 29 0.16 -4.77 23.69
CA LYS A 29 1.28 -4.90 22.76
C LYS A 29 1.40 -3.59 21.99
N CYS A 30 2.60 -3.05 21.96
CA CYS A 30 2.91 -1.76 21.38
C CYS A 30 4.16 -1.92 20.52
N ILE A 31 4.16 -1.29 19.35
CA ILE A 31 5.35 -1.21 18.49
C ILE A 31 5.82 0.24 18.55
N ASP A 32 6.75 0.51 19.46
CA ASP A 32 7.29 1.85 19.61
C ASP A 32 8.54 2.04 18.75
N TYR A 33 8.45 2.93 17.76
CA TYR A 33 9.56 3.31 16.89
C TYR A 33 10.43 4.43 17.48
N HIS A 34 9.98 5.13 18.54
CA HIS A 34 10.72 6.26 19.12
C HIS A 34 12.01 5.82 19.80
N THR A 35 11.99 4.70 20.52
CA THR A 35 13.18 4.14 21.17
C THR A 35 14.30 3.87 20.18
N GLY A 36 13.99 3.18 19.07
CA GLY A 36 14.96 2.93 18.00
C GLY A 36 15.47 4.22 17.37
N ALA A 37 14.59 5.19 17.11
CA ALA A 37 14.98 6.49 16.56
C ALA A 37 15.92 7.28 17.50
N LEU A 38 15.68 7.24 18.81
CA LEU A 38 16.55 7.89 19.80
C LEU A 38 17.93 7.23 19.84
N VAL A 39 17.98 5.90 19.87
CA VAL A 39 19.25 5.14 19.81
C VAL A 39 20.01 5.48 18.53
N ASP A 40 19.31 5.64 17.41
CA ASP A 40 19.92 6.05 16.16
C ASP A 40 20.56 7.44 16.24
N VAL A 41 19.80 8.44 16.69
CA VAL A 41 20.29 9.81 16.86
C VAL A 41 21.53 9.85 17.76
N CYS A 42 21.50 9.14 18.88
CA CYS A 42 22.66 8.99 19.76
C CYS A 42 23.84 8.32 19.03
N SER A 43 23.57 7.27 18.25
CA SER A 43 24.62 6.55 17.53
C SER A 43 25.25 7.36 16.39
N ARG A 44 24.49 8.26 15.74
CA ARG A 44 24.98 9.13 14.66
C ARG A 44 26.00 10.16 15.13
N LEU A 45 26.00 10.53 16.41
CA LEU A 45 27.00 11.43 16.99
C LEU A 45 28.40 10.80 16.99
N TYR A 46 28.48 9.48 17.15
CA TYR A 46 29.74 8.76 17.33
C TYR A 46 30.15 7.95 16.09
N LYS A 47 29.23 7.68 15.15
CA LYS A 47 29.52 6.99 13.89
C LYS A 47 30.05 7.97 12.85
N SER A 48 31.22 7.68 12.26
CA SER A 48 31.57 8.27 10.96
C SER A 48 30.56 7.78 9.92
N ARG A 49 30.30 8.54 8.86
CA ARG A 49 29.37 8.15 7.77
C ARG A 49 29.80 6.87 7.01
N ARG A 50 30.84 6.16 7.46
CA ARG A 50 31.38 4.96 6.83
C ARG A 50 30.71 3.72 7.40
N SER A 51 30.43 2.75 6.53
CA SER A 51 29.80 1.48 6.91
C SER A 51 30.63 0.60 7.85
N CYS A 52 31.91 0.91 8.06
CA CYS A 52 32.78 0.15 8.95
C CYS A 52 32.48 0.38 10.44
N ASP A 53 31.82 1.47 10.81
CA ASP A 53 31.53 1.82 12.21
C ASP A 53 30.13 1.30 12.65
N ALA A 54 29.53 0.44 11.83
CA ALA A 54 28.24 -0.17 12.11
C ALA A 54 28.36 -1.12 13.31
N ILE A 55 27.53 -0.88 14.33
CA ILE A 55 27.40 -1.84 15.42
C ILE A 55 26.65 -3.06 14.87
N TYR A 56 27.30 -4.23 14.88
CA TYR A 56 26.68 -5.48 14.48
C TYR A 56 25.56 -5.85 15.46
N ALA A 57 24.34 -5.97 14.96
CA ALA A 57 23.21 -6.41 15.76
C ALA A 57 23.29 -7.91 16.01
N GLN A 58 23.62 -8.30 17.25
CA GLN A 58 23.63 -9.71 17.62
C GLN A 58 22.19 -10.26 17.63
N PRO A 59 21.96 -11.51 17.18
CA PRO A 59 20.62 -12.11 17.07
C PRO A 59 20.01 -12.50 18.43
N HIS A 60 20.41 -11.84 19.50
CA HIS A 60 19.94 -12.11 20.85
C HIS A 60 18.80 -11.15 21.24
N SER A 61 17.78 -11.67 21.93
CA SER A 61 16.54 -10.94 22.20
C SER A 61 16.74 -9.67 23.05
N SER A 62 17.69 -9.67 23.98
CA SER A 62 18.02 -8.48 24.77
C SER A 62 18.67 -7.39 23.93
N TYR A 63 19.50 -7.78 22.96
CA TYR A 63 20.19 -6.86 22.07
C TYR A 63 19.21 -6.21 21.08
N LEU A 64 18.32 -7.00 20.48
CA LEU A 64 17.29 -6.50 19.57
C LEU A 64 16.31 -5.54 20.27
N ARG A 65 16.03 -5.72 21.56
CA ARG A 65 15.14 -4.79 22.29
C ARG A 65 15.78 -3.45 22.61
N LEU A 66 17.08 -3.43 22.87
CA LEU A 66 17.78 -2.23 23.35
C LEU A 66 18.46 -1.45 22.22
N ASN A 67 18.94 -2.16 21.19
CA ASN A 67 19.76 -1.61 20.11
C ASN A 67 19.12 -1.83 18.73
N ALA A 68 17.80 -2.04 18.65
CA ALA A 68 17.09 -2.02 17.38
C ALA A 68 17.24 -0.64 16.74
N LEU A 69 18.08 -0.56 15.73
CA LEU A 69 18.23 0.63 14.91
C LEU A 69 17.11 0.68 13.87
N PRO A 70 16.58 1.86 13.55
CA PRO A 70 15.70 2.03 12.43
C PRO A 70 16.45 1.58 11.16
N ILE A 71 15.68 1.03 10.23
CA ILE A 71 16.20 0.49 8.98
C ILE A 71 17.04 1.54 8.20
N THR A 72 16.74 2.83 8.38
CA THR A 72 17.43 3.96 7.75
C THR A 72 18.89 4.14 8.17
N SER A 73 19.32 3.60 9.31
CA SER A 73 20.67 3.81 9.83
C SER A 73 21.59 2.62 9.76
N LEU A 74 21.12 1.53 9.15
CA LEU A 74 21.94 0.36 8.86
C LEU A 74 22.80 0.67 7.62
N PRO A 75 24.13 0.64 7.74
CA PRO A 75 24.99 1.14 6.68
C PRO A 75 25.26 0.12 5.56
N ASN A 76 24.92 -1.15 5.78
CA ASN A 76 24.73 -2.13 4.72
C ASN A 76 23.23 -2.37 4.56
N ALA A 77 22.71 -2.12 3.37
CA ALA A 77 21.33 -2.44 2.99
C ALA A 77 21.17 -3.96 2.89
N ILE A 78 21.18 -4.65 4.04
CA ILE A 78 20.76 -6.05 4.07
C ILE A 78 19.24 -6.04 3.92
N HIS A 79 18.79 -6.27 2.69
CA HIS A 79 17.38 -6.24 2.31
C HIS A 79 16.49 -7.16 3.15
N SER A 80 17.06 -8.20 3.78
CA SER A 80 16.32 -9.11 4.66
C SER A 80 15.76 -8.45 5.92
N ASN A 81 16.34 -7.34 6.39
CA ASN A 81 15.83 -6.61 7.54
C ASN A 81 14.50 -5.90 7.25
N ALA A 82 14.15 -5.73 5.97
CA ALA A 82 12.87 -5.16 5.55
C ALA A 82 11.71 -6.17 5.59
N PHE A 83 12.00 -7.47 5.74
CA PHE A 83 10.98 -8.50 5.67
C PHE A 83 10.23 -8.59 7.01
N LEU A 84 9.02 -8.05 7.03
CA LEU A 84 8.14 -8.06 8.21
C LEU A 84 7.39 -9.40 8.29
N THR A 85 8.06 -10.44 8.80
CA THR A 85 7.47 -11.78 8.95
C THR A 85 6.81 -12.03 10.30
N HIS A 86 7.10 -11.19 11.30
CA HIS A 86 6.56 -11.36 12.64
C HIS A 86 5.24 -10.59 12.82
N MET A 87 4.19 -11.33 13.15
CA MET A 87 2.87 -10.78 13.44
C MET A 87 2.87 -10.02 14.77
N ALA A 88 2.58 -8.72 14.72
CA ALA A 88 2.56 -7.89 15.92
C ALA A 88 1.17 -7.80 16.57
N HIS A 89 0.16 -7.44 15.79
CA HIS A 89 -1.20 -7.19 16.27
C HIS A 89 -2.23 -7.48 15.16
N VAL A 90 -3.45 -7.85 15.55
CA VAL A 90 -4.62 -7.94 14.64
C VAL A 90 -5.69 -7.03 15.18
N THR A 91 -6.06 -6.04 14.39
CA THR A 91 -7.21 -5.18 14.64
C THR A 91 -8.43 -5.69 13.89
N ARG A 92 -9.57 -5.64 14.57
CA ARG A 92 -10.87 -5.98 14.01
C ARG A 92 -11.88 -4.94 14.46
N ALA A 93 -12.56 -4.34 13.50
CA ALA A 93 -13.71 -3.49 13.79
C ALA A 93 -14.85 -4.35 14.34
N LYS A 94 -15.71 -3.75 15.17
CA LYS A 94 -16.87 -4.45 15.75
C LYS A 94 -17.80 -4.95 14.64
N ASN A 95 -17.96 -4.16 13.58
CA ASN A 95 -18.66 -4.55 12.37
C ASN A 95 -17.69 -5.36 11.51
N SER A 96 -18.01 -6.64 11.32
CA SER A 96 -17.13 -7.58 10.63
C SER A 96 -17.31 -7.54 9.12
N SER A 97 -17.07 -6.38 8.51
CA SER A 97 -16.99 -6.26 7.05
C SER A 97 -15.53 -6.28 6.58
N PRO A 98 -15.29 -6.69 5.32
CA PRO A 98 -13.94 -6.82 4.79
C PRO A 98 -13.34 -5.44 4.45
N VAL A 99 -12.14 -5.21 4.97
CA VAL A 99 -11.35 -4.02 4.68
C VAL A 99 -10.85 -4.07 3.23
N MET A 100 -11.18 -3.04 2.46
CA MET A 100 -10.83 -2.95 1.04
C MET A 100 -9.52 -2.19 0.83
N THR A 101 -9.29 -1.15 1.61
CA THR A 101 -8.07 -0.33 1.50
C THR A 101 -7.62 0.14 2.87
N LEU A 102 -6.33 0.43 2.97
CA LEU A 102 -5.74 0.97 4.18
C LEU A 102 -4.62 1.95 3.84
N SER A 103 -4.43 2.96 4.67
CA SER A 103 -3.33 3.92 4.55
C SER A 103 -2.95 4.46 5.91
N PHE A 104 -1.66 4.65 6.17
CA PHE A 104 -1.23 5.45 7.30
C PHE A 104 -1.48 6.93 7.03
N THR A 105 -1.70 7.70 8.09
CA THR A 105 -1.60 9.16 8.01
C THR A 105 -0.14 9.55 7.79
N PRO A 106 0.14 10.63 7.04
CA PRO A 106 1.47 11.16 6.93
C PRO A 106 2.05 11.46 8.32
N GLY A 107 3.24 10.91 8.61
CA GLY A 107 3.84 10.92 9.95
C GLY A 107 3.56 9.68 10.82
N GLY A 108 2.76 8.72 10.35
CA GLY A 108 2.60 7.40 10.96
C GLY A 108 1.80 7.37 12.28
N ARG A 109 1.20 8.49 12.69
CA ARG A 109 0.45 8.60 13.95
C ARG A 109 -0.80 7.71 13.97
N ARG A 110 -1.53 7.62 12.86
CA ARG A 110 -2.78 6.87 12.75
C ARG A 110 -2.77 5.98 11.53
N LEU A 111 -3.52 4.88 11.63
CA LEU A 111 -3.82 3.99 10.52
C LEU A 111 -5.31 4.14 10.17
N LEU A 112 -5.59 4.30 8.88
CA LEU A 112 -6.91 4.49 8.32
C LEU A 112 -7.29 3.23 7.57
N THR A 113 -8.49 2.71 7.82
CA THR A 113 -9.01 1.55 7.10
C THR A 113 -10.40 1.85 6.54
N GLY A 114 -10.55 1.61 5.24
CA GLY A 114 -11.81 1.75 4.50
C GLY A 114 -12.46 0.39 4.28
N ASN A 115 -13.75 0.30 4.61
CA ASN A 115 -14.49 -0.95 4.63
C ASN A 115 -15.42 -1.12 3.41
N GLN A 116 -15.94 -2.33 3.18
CA GLN A 116 -16.90 -2.59 2.10
C GLN A 116 -18.24 -1.85 2.27
N GLU A 117 -18.58 -1.44 3.49
CA GLU A 117 -19.81 -0.68 3.77
C GLU A 117 -19.63 0.84 3.58
N GLY A 118 -18.43 1.31 3.26
CA GLY A 118 -18.13 2.75 3.15
C GLY A 118 -17.79 3.42 4.50
N GLU A 119 -17.68 2.61 5.56
CA GLU A 119 -17.17 3.04 6.85
C GLU A 119 -15.65 3.26 6.81
N PHE A 120 -15.22 4.27 7.54
CA PHE A 120 -13.83 4.66 7.72
C PHE A 120 -13.49 4.53 9.20
N THR A 121 -12.46 3.74 9.49
CA THR A 121 -12.03 3.43 10.86
C THR A 121 -10.61 3.91 11.10
N LEU A 122 -10.42 4.62 12.22
CA LEU A 122 -9.14 5.17 12.63
C LEU A 122 -8.58 4.33 13.78
N TRP A 123 -7.33 3.93 13.62
CA TRP A 123 -6.54 3.21 14.61
C TRP A 123 -5.33 4.05 15.01
N ASP A 124 -4.92 3.93 16.26
CA ASP A 124 -3.64 4.45 16.73
C ASP A 124 -2.48 3.72 16.04
N GLY A 125 -1.47 4.44 15.56
CA GLY A 125 -0.35 3.87 14.81
C GLY A 125 0.65 3.10 15.66
N VAL A 126 0.63 3.28 16.98
CA VAL A 126 1.58 2.67 17.93
C VAL A 126 0.96 1.48 18.66
N ASN A 127 -0.23 1.68 19.24
CA ASN A 127 -0.92 0.65 20.02
C ASN A 127 -2.00 -0.10 19.24
N PHE A 128 -2.34 0.35 18.03
CA PHE A 128 -3.44 -0.19 17.23
C PHE A 128 -4.79 -0.19 17.97
N SER A 129 -4.96 0.74 18.91
CA SER A 129 -6.23 0.94 19.58
C SER A 129 -7.20 1.67 18.67
N PHE A 130 -8.47 1.30 18.76
CA PHE A 130 -9.56 1.98 18.09
C PHE A 130 -9.69 3.44 18.59
N GLU A 131 -9.77 4.40 17.67
CA GLU A 131 -10.04 5.81 17.99
C GLU A 131 -11.44 6.22 17.57
N LEU A 132 -11.76 6.08 16.28
CA LEU A 132 -12.97 6.63 15.68
C LEU A 132 -13.47 5.73 14.55
N ILE A 133 -14.80 5.65 14.42
CA ILE A 133 -15.48 5.15 13.23
C ILE A 133 -16.38 6.25 12.68
N MET A 134 -16.40 6.41 11.37
CA MET A 134 -17.26 7.38 10.69
C MET A 134 -17.76 6.81 9.36
N SER A 135 -18.96 7.20 8.96
CA SER A 135 -19.45 6.91 7.60
C SER A 135 -18.82 7.91 6.64
N ALA A 136 -17.94 7.42 5.76
CA ALA A 136 -17.24 8.24 4.79
C ALA A 136 -17.93 8.21 3.43
N HIS A 137 -18.40 7.05 2.98
CA HIS A 137 -19.10 6.84 1.72
C HIS A 137 -20.36 6.01 1.94
N ASP A 138 -21.32 6.13 1.02
CA ASP A 138 -22.57 5.35 1.09
C ASP A 138 -22.40 3.93 0.49
N THR A 139 -21.29 3.71 -0.21
CA THR A 139 -20.96 2.44 -0.87
C THR A 139 -19.54 1.99 -0.54
N SER A 140 -19.16 0.81 -1.04
CA SER A 140 -17.84 0.21 -0.79
C SER A 140 -16.70 1.17 -1.09
N PHE A 141 -15.84 1.33 -0.09
CA PHE A 141 -14.57 2.01 -0.22
C PHE A 141 -13.66 1.25 -1.20
N ARG A 142 -12.92 1.95 -2.06
CA ARG A 142 -12.04 1.31 -3.05
C ARG A 142 -10.58 1.75 -2.97
N CYS A 143 -10.33 3.05 -2.91
CA CYS A 143 -8.97 3.58 -2.90
C CYS A 143 -8.85 4.74 -1.91
N MET A 144 -7.69 4.81 -1.26
CA MET A 144 -7.29 5.89 -0.37
C MET A 144 -5.88 6.31 -0.75
N GLU A 145 -5.66 7.58 -1.06
CA GLU A 145 -4.32 8.11 -1.34
C GLU A 145 -4.14 9.49 -0.72
N TRP A 146 -3.00 9.69 -0.07
CA TRP A 146 -2.60 10.98 0.47
C TRP A 146 -1.85 11.80 -0.58
N SER A 147 -2.07 13.11 -0.57
CA SER A 147 -1.24 14.03 -1.35
C SER A 147 0.21 14.01 -0.87
N HIS A 148 1.16 14.28 -1.76
CA HIS A 148 2.58 14.28 -1.41
C HIS A 148 2.92 15.39 -0.39
N ASN A 149 2.20 16.51 -0.43
CA ASN A 149 2.28 17.60 0.55
C ASN A 149 1.60 17.31 1.89
N GLN A 150 0.96 16.13 2.05
CA GLN A 150 0.33 15.66 3.30
C GLN A 150 -0.87 16.49 3.78
N ASN A 151 -1.36 17.42 2.96
CA ASN A 151 -2.44 18.32 3.32
C ASN A 151 -3.82 17.76 3.00
N TYR A 152 -3.92 16.77 2.11
CA TYR A 152 -5.20 16.22 1.70
C TYR A 152 -5.14 14.71 1.53
N LEU A 153 -6.29 14.10 1.76
CA LEU A 153 -6.54 12.70 1.47
C LEU A 153 -7.67 12.59 0.43
N LEU A 154 -7.42 11.83 -0.62
CA LEU A 154 -8.44 11.45 -1.59
C LEU A 154 -8.94 10.05 -1.28
N THR A 155 -10.24 9.88 -1.45
CA THR A 155 -10.91 8.61 -1.25
C THR A 155 -11.89 8.38 -2.37
N SER A 156 -11.99 7.15 -2.86
CA SER A 156 -12.94 6.77 -3.89
C SER A 156 -13.85 5.64 -3.44
N ASP A 157 -15.03 5.61 -4.03
CA ASP A 157 -16.04 4.59 -3.75
C ASP A 157 -16.46 3.80 -5.00
N ALA A 158 -17.34 2.84 -4.78
CA ALA A 158 -17.93 2.03 -5.83
C ALA A 158 -19.09 2.72 -6.58
N SER A 159 -19.55 3.88 -6.12
CA SER A 159 -20.62 4.65 -6.76
C SER A 159 -20.13 5.72 -7.72
N GLY A 160 -18.81 5.90 -7.86
CA GLY A 160 -18.22 6.87 -8.78
C GLY A 160 -17.88 8.20 -8.14
N ASN A 161 -17.97 8.30 -6.81
CA ASN A 161 -17.66 9.51 -6.07
C ASN A 161 -16.21 9.52 -5.59
N ILE A 162 -15.59 10.70 -5.67
CA ILE A 162 -14.31 11.01 -5.05
C ILE A 162 -14.55 12.06 -3.96
N LYS A 163 -14.10 11.76 -2.75
CA LYS A 163 -14.18 12.68 -1.60
C LYS A 163 -12.80 13.17 -1.18
N TYR A 164 -12.74 14.46 -0.88
CA TYR A 164 -11.59 15.21 -0.41
C TYR A 164 -11.65 15.34 1.11
N TRP A 165 -10.55 15.04 1.78
CA TRP A 165 -10.43 15.09 3.22
C TRP A 165 -9.27 15.97 3.63
N SER A 166 -9.45 16.73 4.71
CA SER A 166 -8.36 17.46 5.35
C SER A 166 -7.47 16.51 6.18
N PRO A 167 -6.30 16.95 6.68
CA PRO A 167 -5.41 16.10 7.49
C PRO A 167 -6.05 15.65 8.80
N SER A 168 -7.01 16.43 9.31
CA SER A 168 -7.82 16.10 10.48
C SER A 168 -8.95 15.12 10.15
N ILE A 169 -9.05 14.65 8.91
CA ILE A 169 -10.08 13.74 8.41
C ILE A 169 -11.47 14.39 8.51
N ALA A 170 -11.54 15.68 8.18
CA ALA A 170 -12.81 16.37 7.96
C ALA A 170 -13.15 16.34 6.47
N PRO A 171 -14.40 16.01 6.09
CA PRO A 171 -14.82 16.03 4.70
C PRO A 171 -14.81 17.47 4.19
N VAL A 172 -14.14 17.71 3.07
CA VAL A 172 -14.04 19.03 2.44
C VAL A 172 -15.04 19.14 1.30
N GLN A 173 -15.03 18.17 0.38
CA GLN A 173 -15.90 18.16 -0.79
C GLN A 173 -16.05 16.74 -1.37
N SER A 174 -17.12 16.52 -2.13
CA SER A 174 -17.34 15.35 -2.98
C SER A 174 -17.55 15.75 -4.44
N ILE A 175 -17.07 14.93 -5.38
CA ILE A 175 -17.28 15.06 -6.83
C ILE A 175 -17.75 13.70 -7.37
N ASP A 176 -18.73 13.70 -8.27
CA ASP A 176 -19.08 12.53 -9.08
C ASP A 176 -18.16 12.47 -10.30
N ALA A 177 -17.24 11.52 -10.29
CA ALA A 177 -16.14 11.43 -11.26
C ALA A 177 -16.44 10.45 -12.40
N HIS A 178 -17.18 9.38 -12.14
CA HIS A 178 -17.43 8.32 -13.13
C HIS A 178 -18.92 8.01 -13.35
N GLY A 179 -19.82 8.92 -12.97
CA GLY A 179 -21.24 8.88 -13.36
C GLY A 179 -21.97 7.64 -12.88
N GLY A 180 -21.74 7.23 -11.63
CA GLY A 180 -22.35 6.02 -11.04
C GLY A 180 -21.51 4.75 -11.14
N GLN A 181 -20.36 4.77 -11.83
CA GLN A 181 -19.52 3.57 -12.01
C GLN A 181 -18.38 3.50 -10.99
N ALA A 182 -17.99 2.28 -10.60
CA ALA A 182 -17.02 2.09 -9.53
C ALA A 182 -15.61 2.58 -9.91
N ILE A 183 -14.96 3.28 -8.98
CA ILE A 183 -13.59 3.78 -9.13
C ILE A 183 -12.65 2.86 -8.36
N HIS A 184 -11.69 2.25 -9.06
CA HIS A 184 -10.81 1.25 -8.43
C HIS A 184 -9.52 1.85 -7.87
N ALA A 185 -9.01 2.92 -8.47
CA ALA A 185 -7.80 3.58 -8.03
C ALA A 185 -7.84 5.07 -8.35
N VAL A 186 -7.17 5.83 -7.50
CA VAL A 186 -6.87 7.25 -7.66
C VAL A 186 -5.36 7.39 -7.49
N SER A 187 -4.73 8.34 -8.17
CA SER A 187 -3.32 8.68 -7.92
C SER A 187 -3.01 10.15 -8.18
N PHE A 188 -2.18 10.74 -7.31
CA PHE A 188 -1.76 12.13 -7.40
C PHE A 188 -0.60 12.33 -8.37
N SER A 189 -0.61 13.48 -9.05
CA SER A 189 0.58 13.95 -9.75
C SER A 189 1.69 14.33 -8.77
N PRO A 190 2.98 14.26 -9.15
CA PRO A 190 4.11 14.64 -8.29
C PRO A 190 4.06 16.06 -7.72
N SER A 191 3.36 16.97 -8.41
CA SER A 191 3.17 18.35 -8.01
C SER A 191 1.91 18.58 -7.17
N ASP A 192 1.10 17.56 -6.90
CA ASP A 192 -0.23 17.62 -6.29
C ASP A 192 -1.23 18.55 -7.01
N THR A 193 -0.90 19.06 -8.20
CA THR A 193 -1.76 19.97 -8.97
C THR A 193 -2.85 19.23 -9.73
N LYS A 194 -2.63 17.95 -10.01
CA LYS A 194 -3.56 17.08 -10.72
C LYS A 194 -3.65 15.74 -10.01
N PHE A 195 -4.74 15.03 -10.26
CA PHE A 195 -4.87 13.64 -9.88
C PHE A 195 -5.61 12.90 -10.98
N VAL A 196 -5.55 11.57 -10.92
CA VAL A 196 -6.10 10.69 -11.93
C VAL A 196 -6.98 9.66 -11.27
N SER A 197 -8.10 9.33 -11.88
CA SER A 197 -8.99 8.26 -11.45
C SER A 197 -9.21 7.25 -12.57
N CYS A 198 -9.47 5.99 -12.20
CA CYS A 198 -9.86 4.96 -13.14
C CYS A 198 -11.04 4.14 -12.64
N GLY A 199 -11.91 3.72 -13.56
CA GLY A 199 -13.14 3.03 -13.19
C GLY A 199 -13.55 1.91 -14.14
N ASP A 200 -14.74 1.37 -13.85
CA ASP A 200 -15.40 0.36 -14.67
C ASP A 200 -15.89 0.90 -16.03
N ASP A 201 -15.87 2.22 -16.24
CA ASP A 201 -16.26 2.86 -17.50
C ASP A 201 -15.21 2.71 -18.61
N SER A 202 -14.17 1.90 -18.36
CA SER A 202 -12.99 1.70 -19.22
C SER A 202 -12.16 2.96 -19.47
N THR A 203 -12.46 4.06 -18.76
CA THR A 203 -11.74 5.32 -18.91
C THR A 203 -10.79 5.57 -17.76
N VAL A 204 -9.76 6.37 -18.06
CA VAL A 204 -8.92 7.00 -17.05
C VAL A 204 -9.13 8.51 -17.17
N ARG A 205 -9.51 9.18 -16.09
CA ARG A 205 -9.82 10.62 -16.11
C ARG A 205 -8.76 11.40 -15.37
N VAL A 206 -8.31 12.49 -15.97
CA VAL A 206 -7.36 13.44 -15.38
C VAL A 206 -8.14 14.64 -14.86
N TRP A 207 -7.91 14.97 -13.61
CA TRP A 207 -8.61 16.02 -12.89
C TRP A 207 -7.64 17.12 -12.49
N ASP A 208 -8.07 18.37 -12.67
CA ASP A 208 -7.35 19.51 -12.11
C ASP A 208 -7.76 19.71 -10.63
N TRP A 209 -6.76 19.88 -9.76
CA TRP A 209 -6.99 20.03 -8.33
C TRP A 209 -7.61 21.39 -7.97
N ALA A 210 -7.14 22.46 -8.61
CA ALA A 210 -7.54 23.83 -8.27
C ALA A 210 -8.97 24.12 -8.75
N GLU A 211 -9.27 23.80 -10.00
CA GLU A 211 -10.57 24.03 -10.61
C GLU A 211 -11.59 22.92 -10.31
N ARG A 212 -11.13 21.77 -9.79
CA ARG A 212 -11.96 20.61 -9.43
C ARG A 212 -12.84 20.14 -10.59
N ARG A 213 -12.29 20.22 -11.79
CA ARG A 213 -12.95 19.81 -13.03
C ARG A 213 -12.16 18.73 -13.73
N GLU A 214 -12.88 17.96 -14.52
CA GLU A 214 -12.29 17.02 -15.46
C GLU A 214 -11.54 17.81 -16.53
N GLU A 215 -10.25 17.53 -16.68
CA GLU A 215 -9.41 18.15 -17.71
C GLU A 215 -9.42 17.30 -18.99
N ARG A 216 -9.31 15.98 -18.82
CA ARG A 216 -9.20 15.02 -19.92
C ARG A 216 -9.78 13.66 -19.56
N VAL A 217 -10.36 13.00 -20.55
CA VAL A 217 -10.65 11.56 -20.56
C VAL A 217 -9.62 10.87 -21.44
N LEU A 218 -8.98 9.84 -20.89
CA LEU A 218 -8.07 8.95 -21.61
C LEU A 218 -8.86 7.71 -22.03
N GLU A 219 -9.31 7.73 -23.28
CA GLU A 219 -10.03 6.63 -23.90
C GLU A 219 -9.07 5.72 -24.67
N GLY A 220 -9.30 4.41 -24.58
CA GLY A 220 -8.58 3.44 -25.39
C GLY A 220 -8.39 2.08 -24.74
N HIS A 221 -8.68 1.92 -23.45
CA HIS A 221 -8.88 0.58 -22.89
C HIS A 221 -10.19 -0.01 -23.42
N GLY A 222 -10.21 -1.31 -23.69
CA GLY A 222 -11.40 -1.99 -24.19
C GLY A 222 -12.33 -2.51 -23.09
N TRP A 223 -11.85 -2.49 -21.84
CA TRP A 223 -12.50 -3.07 -20.67
C TRP A 223 -12.16 -2.26 -19.42
N ASP A 224 -12.83 -2.57 -18.30
CA ASP A 224 -12.67 -1.95 -16.98
C ASP A 224 -11.19 -1.71 -16.61
N VAL A 225 -10.89 -0.50 -16.15
CA VAL A 225 -9.56 -0.15 -15.65
C VAL A 225 -9.53 -0.35 -14.13
N LYS A 226 -8.70 -1.27 -13.66
CA LYS A 226 -8.67 -1.68 -12.24
C LYS A 226 -7.62 -0.94 -11.42
N THR A 227 -6.65 -0.31 -12.06
CA THR A 227 -5.56 0.38 -11.36
C THR A 227 -5.00 1.48 -12.22
N VAL A 228 -4.60 2.57 -11.57
CA VAL A 228 -3.90 3.69 -12.17
C VAL A 228 -2.83 4.16 -11.19
N SER A 229 -1.69 4.61 -11.71
CA SER A 229 -0.62 5.16 -10.90
C SER A 229 0.11 6.25 -11.68
N TYR A 230 0.26 7.41 -11.06
CA TYR A 230 1.04 8.51 -11.62
C TYR A 230 2.52 8.24 -11.37
N HIS A 231 3.35 8.56 -12.35
CA HIS A 231 4.78 8.43 -12.21
C HIS A 231 5.32 9.47 -11.20
N PRO A 232 6.25 9.13 -10.29
CA PRO A 232 6.65 9.97 -9.14
C PRO A 232 7.44 11.25 -9.47
N ARG A 233 8.00 11.36 -10.69
CA ARG A 233 8.78 12.55 -11.13
C ARG A 233 8.36 13.13 -12.47
N SER A 234 8.20 12.28 -13.48
CA SER A 234 7.74 12.64 -14.81
C SER A 234 6.22 12.72 -14.89
N SER A 235 5.71 13.50 -15.85
CA SER A 235 4.29 13.56 -16.16
C SER A 235 3.89 12.37 -17.03
N LEU A 236 3.75 11.20 -16.43
CA LEU A 236 3.38 9.95 -17.09
C LEU A 236 2.36 9.21 -16.24
N ILE A 237 1.30 8.71 -16.86
CA ILE A 237 0.27 7.90 -16.18
C ILE A 237 0.41 6.46 -16.65
N CYS A 238 0.34 5.52 -15.72
CA CYS A 238 0.23 4.10 -16.04
C CYS A 238 -1.12 3.55 -15.59
N SER A 239 -1.80 2.81 -16.45
CA SER A 239 -3.05 2.14 -16.14
C SER A 239 -2.98 0.64 -16.43
N GLY A 240 -3.65 -0.16 -15.60
CA GLY A 240 -3.81 -1.60 -15.79
C GLY A 240 -5.29 -1.95 -15.88
N SER A 241 -5.64 -2.76 -16.88
CA SER A 241 -7.03 -3.09 -17.19
C SER A 241 -7.29 -4.59 -17.22
N LYS A 242 -8.59 -4.91 -17.21
CA LYS A 242 -9.16 -6.22 -17.46
C LYS A 242 -8.94 -6.72 -18.89
N ASP A 243 -8.52 -5.85 -19.81
CA ASP A 243 -8.07 -6.22 -21.17
C ASP A 243 -6.68 -6.89 -21.21
N ASN A 244 -6.06 -7.12 -20.04
CA ASN A 244 -4.74 -7.70 -19.83
C ASN A 244 -3.58 -6.79 -20.27
N LEU A 245 -3.87 -5.54 -20.62
CA LEU A 245 -2.88 -4.57 -21.09
C LEU A 245 -2.53 -3.58 -19.98
N VAL A 246 -1.28 -3.13 -20.03
CA VAL A 246 -0.81 -1.98 -19.26
C VAL A 246 -0.53 -0.87 -20.26
N LYS A 247 -1.19 0.28 -20.10
CA LYS A 247 -1.03 1.43 -20.99
C LYS A 247 -0.35 2.59 -20.28
N LEU A 248 0.54 3.24 -21.01
CA LEU A 248 1.20 4.47 -20.59
C LEU A 248 0.59 5.65 -21.36
N TRP A 249 0.28 6.71 -20.64
CA TRP A 249 -0.43 7.88 -21.16
C TRP A 249 0.32 9.16 -20.85
N ASP A 250 0.29 10.10 -21.79
CA ASP A 250 0.69 11.48 -21.51
C ASP A 250 -0.50 12.26 -20.93
N PRO A 251 -0.44 12.75 -19.68
CA PRO A 251 -1.51 13.51 -19.05
C PRO A 251 -1.82 14.84 -19.75
N ARG A 252 -0.90 15.40 -20.53
CA ARG A 252 -1.08 16.71 -21.18
C ARG A 252 -1.80 16.59 -22.52
N SER A 253 -1.34 15.69 -23.39
CA SER A 253 -1.96 15.46 -24.69
C SER A 253 -3.16 14.52 -24.62
N GLY A 254 -3.23 13.66 -23.61
CA GLY A 254 -4.20 12.58 -23.51
C GLY A 254 -3.90 11.38 -24.42
N ALA A 255 -2.77 11.40 -25.13
CA ALA A 255 -2.40 10.33 -26.05
C ALA A 255 -1.85 9.10 -25.29
N GLY A 256 -2.25 7.91 -25.76
CA GLY A 256 -1.62 6.65 -25.35
C GLY A 256 -0.22 6.55 -25.97
N LEU A 257 0.82 6.61 -25.14
CA LEU A 257 2.22 6.61 -25.56
C LEU A 257 2.70 5.21 -25.94
N SER A 258 2.38 4.21 -25.11
CA SER A 258 2.80 2.84 -25.35
C SER A 258 1.89 1.85 -24.63
N THR A 259 1.79 0.64 -25.20
CA THR A 259 1.05 -0.47 -24.60
C THR A 259 2.01 -1.62 -24.30
N LEU A 260 2.15 -1.95 -23.03
CA LEU A 260 2.95 -3.07 -22.57
C LEU A 260 2.10 -4.35 -22.63
N HIS A 261 2.58 -5.31 -23.40
CA HIS A 261 1.99 -6.63 -23.53
C HIS A 261 2.82 -7.61 -22.71
N GLY A 262 2.19 -8.38 -21.84
CA GLY A 262 2.93 -9.33 -21.01
C GLY A 262 2.07 -10.18 -20.10
N HIS A 263 0.93 -9.68 -19.66
CA HIS A 263 -0.01 -10.44 -18.85
C HIS A 263 -1.02 -11.19 -19.71
N LYS A 264 -1.46 -12.35 -19.22
CA LYS A 264 -2.49 -13.18 -19.88
C LYS A 264 -3.88 -13.03 -19.26
N ASN A 265 -3.97 -12.31 -18.14
CA ASN A 265 -5.19 -12.07 -17.40
C ASN A 265 -5.17 -10.65 -16.81
N THR A 266 -6.27 -10.27 -16.17
CA THR A 266 -6.52 -8.89 -15.73
C THR A 266 -5.40 -8.36 -14.85
N VAL A 267 -4.93 -7.16 -15.14
CA VAL A 267 -3.94 -6.47 -14.31
C VAL A 267 -4.66 -5.90 -13.09
N THR A 268 -4.29 -6.36 -11.89
CA THR A 268 -4.96 -6.02 -10.64
C THR A 268 -4.39 -4.77 -10.01
N LYS A 269 -3.06 -4.62 -10.00
CA LYS A 269 -2.35 -3.46 -9.45
C LYS A 269 -1.14 -3.09 -10.27
N VAL A 270 -0.88 -1.79 -10.32
CA VAL A 270 0.30 -1.17 -10.90
C VAL A 270 0.88 -0.22 -9.87
N SER A 271 2.18 -0.27 -9.65
CA SER A 271 2.87 0.66 -8.74
C SER A 271 4.23 1.06 -9.29
N TRP A 272 4.51 2.37 -9.24
CA TRP A 272 5.81 2.93 -9.62
C TRP A 272 6.82 2.78 -8.49
N ASN A 273 8.07 2.49 -8.85
CA ASN A 273 9.16 2.68 -7.91
C ASN A 273 9.47 4.18 -7.77
N ASP A 274 9.81 4.62 -6.55
CA ASP A 274 10.26 5.99 -6.24
C ASP A 274 11.46 6.43 -7.10
N ASN A 275 12.23 5.47 -7.63
CA ASN A 275 13.32 5.76 -8.56
C ASN A 275 12.84 6.29 -9.94
N GLY A 276 11.58 6.07 -10.30
CA GLY A 276 10.95 6.45 -11.57
C GLY A 276 11.35 5.60 -12.79
N ASN A 277 12.20 4.59 -12.63
CA ASN A 277 12.66 3.76 -13.75
C ASN A 277 11.90 2.44 -13.84
N TRP A 278 11.45 1.91 -12.70
CA TRP A 278 10.81 0.60 -12.64
C TRP A 278 9.31 0.71 -12.42
N LEU A 279 8.59 -0.07 -13.21
CA LEU A 279 7.15 -0.26 -13.10
C LEU A 279 6.85 -1.68 -12.63
N LEU A 280 6.10 -1.80 -11.54
CA LEU A 280 5.67 -3.08 -11.00
C LEU A 280 4.21 -3.32 -11.37
N THR A 281 3.93 -4.54 -11.82
CA THR A 281 2.61 -4.94 -12.29
C THR A 281 2.23 -6.28 -11.68
N GLY A 282 1.03 -6.37 -11.13
CA GLY A 282 0.43 -7.59 -10.59
C GLY A 282 -0.79 -7.99 -11.39
N SER A 283 -0.98 -9.29 -11.58
CA SER A 283 -2.10 -9.81 -12.37
C SER A 283 -2.70 -11.07 -11.77
N ARG A 284 -3.92 -11.38 -12.24
CA ARG A 284 -4.61 -12.64 -11.99
C ARG A 284 -3.98 -13.84 -12.70
N ASP A 285 -2.98 -13.64 -13.55
CA ASP A 285 -2.17 -14.72 -14.12
C ASP A 285 -1.13 -15.29 -13.14
N GLN A 286 -1.18 -14.87 -11.87
CA GLN A 286 -0.31 -15.31 -10.77
C GLN A 286 1.14 -14.80 -10.91
N LEU A 287 1.38 -13.89 -11.85
CA LEU A 287 2.68 -13.30 -12.11
C LEU A 287 2.75 -11.88 -11.58
N ILE A 288 3.95 -11.53 -11.14
CA ILE A 288 4.35 -10.15 -10.92
C ILE A 288 5.43 -9.85 -11.94
N LYS A 289 5.28 -8.76 -12.69
CA LYS A 289 6.27 -8.35 -13.70
C LYS A 289 6.84 -6.99 -13.36
N VAL A 290 8.15 -6.87 -13.56
CA VAL A 290 8.88 -5.60 -13.44
C VAL A 290 9.33 -5.16 -14.82
N TYR A 291 9.00 -3.94 -15.20
CA TYR A 291 9.40 -3.33 -16.47
C TYR A 291 10.36 -2.18 -16.22
N ASP A 292 11.41 -2.05 -17.04
CA ASP A 292 12.18 -0.80 -17.16
C ASP A 292 11.53 0.05 -18.25
N ILE A 293 11.06 1.22 -17.86
CA ILE A 293 10.29 2.11 -18.76
C ILE A 293 11.16 2.82 -19.79
N ARG A 294 12.48 2.91 -19.57
CA ARG A 294 13.40 3.52 -20.55
C ARG A 294 13.66 2.58 -21.71
N ALA A 295 13.72 1.28 -21.41
CA ALA A 295 13.89 0.23 -22.40
C ALA A 295 12.56 -0.33 -22.93
N MET A 296 11.43 0.01 -22.28
CA MET A 296 10.11 -0.59 -22.51
C MET A 296 10.15 -2.13 -22.53
N LYS A 297 10.99 -2.71 -21.68
CA LYS A 297 11.27 -4.15 -21.64
C LYS A 297 11.01 -4.72 -20.26
N GLU A 298 10.45 -5.93 -20.23
CA GLU A 298 10.34 -6.74 -19.03
C GLU A 298 11.75 -7.10 -18.52
N MET A 299 12.05 -6.70 -17.29
CA MET A 299 13.29 -7.06 -16.62
C MET A 299 13.19 -8.44 -15.98
N CYS A 300 12.10 -8.71 -15.26
CA CYS A 300 11.88 -9.98 -14.61
C CYS A 300 10.39 -10.33 -14.48
N SER A 301 10.12 -11.63 -14.49
CA SER A 301 8.83 -12.25 -14.18
C SER A 301 8.97 -13.07 -12.92
N LEU A 302 8.22 -12.72 -11.89
CA LEU A 302 8.30 -13.35 -10.57
C LEU A 302 7.14 -14.33 -10.43
N LYS A 303 7.50 -15.59 -10.16
CA LYS A 303 6.58 -16.72 -10.02
C LYS A 303 6.66 -17.22 -8.58
N GLY A 304 5.51 -17.37 -7.92
CA GLY A 304 5.50 -17.90 -6.56
C GLY A 304 4.11 -17.98 -5.94
N HIS A 305 3.23 -17.03 -6.27
CA HIS A 305 1.84 -17.08 -5.83
C HIS A 305 1.11 -18.27 -6.44
N HIS A 306 0.31 -18.96 -5.62
CA HIS A 306 -0.49 -20.10 -6.08
C HIS A 306 -1.86 -19.66 -6.63
N LYS A 307 -2.34 -18.51 -6.18
CA LYS A 307 -3.54 -17.83 -6.69
C LYS A 307 -3.18 -16.45 -7.27
N GLU A 308 -4.20 -15.71 -7.67
CA GLU A 308 -4.11 -14.36 -8.21
C GLU A 308 -3.38 -13.40 -7.26
N VAL A 309 -2.59 -12.49 -7.83
CA VAL A 309 -1.97 -11.39 -7.08
C VAL A 309 -2.96 -10.26 -6.97
N THR A 310 -3.31 -9.85 -5.76
CA THR A 310 -4.36 -8.85 -5.50
C THR A 310 -3.79 -7.50 -5.09
N SER A 311 -2.64 -7.48 -4.39
CA SER A 311 -2.02 -6.26 -3.90
C SER A 311 -0.50 -6.32 -4.02
N ILE A 312 0.09 -5.15 -4.19
CA ILE A 312 1.53 -4.93 -4.31
C ILE A 312 1.85 -3.61 -3.63
N ALA A 313 2.95 -3.54 -2.89
CA ALA A 313 3.43 -2.31 -2.25
C ALA A 313 4.96 -2.27 -2.25
N TRP A 314 5.55 -1.18 -2.73
CA TRP A 314 7.01 -0.99 -2.66
C TRP A 314 7.44 -0.71 -1.22
N HIS A 315 8.69 -1.03 -0.90
CA HIS A 315 9.27 -0.59 0.36
C HIS A 315 9.71 0.88 0.24
N PRO A 316 9.28 1.78 1.13
CA PRO A 316 9.48 3.23 0.98
C PRO A 316 10.95 3.68 1.11
N LEU A 317 11.84 2.81 1.58
CA LEU A 317 13.27 3.13 1.75
C LEU A 317 14.19 2.29 0.87
N TYR A 318 13.75 1.10 0.45
CA TYR A 318 14.60 0.14 -0.25
C TYR A 318 14.05 -0.05 -1.65
N GLU A 319 14.72 0.54 -2.63
CA GLU A 319 14.23 0.59 -4.01
C GLU A 319 14.01 -0.79 -4.65
N SER A 320 14.69 -1.83 -4.16
CA SER A 320 14.63 -3.18 -4.73
C SER A 320 13.64 -4.08 -4.01
N VAL A 321 13.12 -3.67 -2.85
CA VAL A 321 12.28 -4.53 -2.01
C VAL A 321 10.83 -4.12 -2.15
N PHE A 322 9.96 -5.12 -2.27
CA PHE A 322 8.52 -4.90 -2.23
C PHE A 322 7.81 -6.12 -1.64
N ALA A 323 6.57 -5.91 -1.23
CA ALA A 323 5.67 -6.95 -0.76
C ALA A 323 4.56 -7.22 -1.78
N SER A 324 4.08 -8.45 -1.83
CA SER A 324 2.93 -8.85 -2.64
C SER A 324 1.96 -9.72 -1.86
N GLY A 325 0.67 -9.44 -2.04
CA GLY A 325 -0.44 -10.17 -1.42
C GLY A 325 -1.20 -11.00 -2.45
N GLY A 326 -1.47 -12.25 -2.09
CA GLY A 326 -2.28 -13.16 -2.88
C GLY A 326 -3.76 -13.20 -2.45
N MET A 327 -4.61 -13.68 -3.37
CA MET A 327 -6.01 -13.99 -3.11
C MET A 327 -6.20 -15.13 -2.09
N ASP A 328 -5.19 -15.99 -1.93
CA ASP A 328 -5.12 -17.06 -0.94
C ASP A 328 -4.68 -16.60 0.46
N GLY A 329 -4.41 -15.31 0.65
CA GLY A 329 -3.89 -14.80 1.92
C GLY A 329 -2.38 -15.01 2.11
N THR A 330 -1.67 -15.41 1.05
CA THR A 330 -0.21 -15.52 1.05
C THR A 330 0.42 -14.13 0.97
N LEU A 331 1.36 -13.84 1.85
CA LEU A 331 2.21 -12.65 1.77
C LEU A 331 3.62 -13.07 1.33
N MET A 332 4.16 -12.42 0.31
CA MET A 332 5.53 -12.66 -0.16
C MET A 332 6.32 -11.36 -0.19
N TYR A 333 7.59 -11.45 0.17
CA TYR A 333 8.56 -10.38 0.03
C TYR A 333 9.53 -10.71 -1.08
N TRP A 334 9.81 -9.72 -1.93
CA TRP A 334 10.67 -9.86 -3.08
C TRP A 334 11.83 -8.90 -2.98
N ASN A 335 12.98 -9.29 -3.52
CA ASN A 335 14.13 -8.41 -3.68
C ASN A 335 14.59 -8.47 -5.14
N ILE A 336 14.57 -7.33 -5.81
CA ILE A 336 14.99 -7.21 -7.20
C ILE A 336 16.51 -7.15 -7.23
N GLY A 337 17.15 -8.32 -7.30
CA GLY A 337 18.59 -8.43 -7.52
C GLY A 337 18.99 -8.13 -8.97
N PRO A 338 20.30 -7.91 -9.24
CA PRO A 338 20.82 -7.63 -10.58
C PRO A 338 20.61 -8.76 -11.61
N LYS A 339 20.20 -9.95 -11.17
CA LYS A 339 19.83 -11.09 -12.04
C LYS A 339 18.34 -11.44 -12.00
N GLY A 340 17.52 -10.71 -11.24
CA GLY A 340 16.13 -11.08 -10.94
C GLY A 340 16.07 -12.40 -10.15
N SER A 341 15.88 -12.35 -8.84
CA SER A 341 15.60 -13.58 -8.10
C SER A 341 14.18 -14.03 -8.44
N GLU A 342 14.02 -15.16 -9.13
CA GLU A 342 12.70 -15.75 -9.39
C GLU A 342 12.04 -16.24 -8.10
N GLU A 343 12.83 -16.46 -7.04
CA GLU A 343 12.35 -16.90 -5.73
C GLU A 343 12.02 -15.71 -4.80
N PRO A 344 10.96 -15.83 -3.99
CA PRO A 344 10.64 -14.82 -2.98
C PRO A 344 11.69 -14.85 -1.86
N GLY A 345 12.11 -13.67 -1.39
CA GLY A 345 13.06 -13.53 -0.28
C GLY A 345 12.48 -13.99 1.06
N ALA A 346 11.17 -13.86 1.25
CA ALA A 346 10.43 -14.47 2.35
C ALA A 346 8.99 -14.77 1.93
N ARG A 347 8.43 -15.87 2.45
CA ARG A 347 7.05 -16.29 2.17
C ARG A 347 6.32 -16.60 3.46
N ILE A 348 5.13 -16.05 3.61
CA ILE A 348 4.21 -16.31 4.72
C ILE A 348 2.92 -16.87 4.11
N PRO A 349 2.77 -18.21 4.06
CA PRO A 349 1.68 -18.83 3.31
C PRO A 349 0.30 -18.61 3.94
N PHE A 350 0.23 -18.47 5.27
CA PHE A 350 -1.00 -18.25 6.02
C PHE A 350 -0.92 -16.92 6.77
N ALA A 351 -0.55 -15.85 6.06
CA ALA A 351 -0.55 -14.52 6.66
C ALA A 351 -1.98 -14.06 6.96
N HIS A 352 -2.90 -14.35 6.04
CA HIS A 352 -4.34 -14.10 6.18
C HIS A 352 -5.14 -15.33 5.76
N ASP A 353 -6.36 -15.47 6.29
CA ASP A 353 -7.29 -16.52 5.86
C ASP A 353 -7.99 -16.21 4.54
N MET A 354 -8.06 -14.91 4.21
CA MET A 354 -8.73 -14.39 3.02
C MET A 354 -7.77 -13.53 2.19
N ALA A 355 -8.27 -13.05 1.07
CA ALA A 355 -7.53 -12.22 0.14
C ALA A 355 -6.98 -10.94 0.76
N ILE A 356 -5.76 -10.57 0.35
CA ILE A 356 -5.11 -9.33 0.78
C ILE A 356 -5.42 -8.23 -0.26
N TRP A 357 -6.40 -7.39 0.02
CA TRP A 357 -6.86 -6.34 -0.91
C TRP A 357 -5.91 -5.15 -1.04
N SER A 358 -5.28 -4.76 0.06
CA SER A 358 -4.38 -3.60 0.12
C SER A 358 -3.26 -3.85 1.12
N MET A 359 -2.13 -3.22 0.84
CA MET A 359 -1.02 -3.09 1.77
C MET A 359 -0.70 -1.61 1.88
N GLY A 360 -0.35 -1.14 3.07
CA GLY A 360 0.06 0.24 3.29
C GLY A 360 1.52 0.41 2.89
N GLU A 361 1.85 1.53 2.26
CA GLU A 361 3.22 1.96 1.97
C GLU A 361 3.80 2.79 3.13
#